data_AF-A0A1V2PZ83-F1
#
_entry.id   AF-A0A1V2PZ83-F1
#
_cell.length_a   1.000
_cell.length_b   1.000
_cell.length_c   1.000
_cell.angle_alpha   90.00
_cell.angle_beta   90.00
_cell.angle_gamma   90.00
#
_symmetry.space_group_name_H-M   'P 1'
#
loop_
_entity.id
_entity.type
_entity.pdbx_description
1 polymer ?
#
loop_
_entity_poly.entity_id
_entity_poly.type
_entity_poly.pdbx_seq_one_letter_code
_entity_poly.pdbx_strand_id
1 'polypeptide(L)'
;MLDQAVDGLENSIRQQDRDAYEHALAAVWEAAQQSTKADLDAALPRIAAALGEMPVDVVGQLPVLGGALVELGAAPGPLVPMIVIGLIDTLRRVGTLIETWPHGQERPNFDDDSYEETVRVLAGVHSKEDAHTIAFAWYALGAWTAPAIAVLQHSDVRSALPHRGVLADLVGRIGPLREDLGCLVDLLEVLDNEPFVVLHRASGRGYELTVSGVAGNFQLQTLLAAALVGPERDGLIAGTPPDPVWVAAASDGDPVPHDGVSGQFNLVDHAGSWIWGEGRPADIPVLDGRRVVLLEPLPYPRTWNPGRLFGRMRPSVQLDRVLPSVEVADWLTRLGTLGR
;
A
#
# COMPACT_ATOMS: atom_id res chain seq x y z
N MET A 1 23.17 -16.05 15.36
CA MET A 1 23.94 -14.85 14.97
C MET A 1 23.10 -13.60 15.09
N LEU A 2 21.86 -13.59 14.56
CA LEU A 2 20.94 -12.46 14.68
C LEU A 2 20.67 -12.05 16.13
N ASP A 3 20.36 -13.00 17.01
CA ASP A 3 20.10 -12.74 18.43
C ASP A 3 21.23 -11.96 19.13
N GLN A 4 22.48 -12.38 18.91
CA GLN A 4 23.67 -11.68 19.43
C GLN A 4 23.85 -10.28 18.83
N ALA A 5 23.52 -10.08 17.55
CA ALA A 5 23.58 -8.76 16.93
C ALA A 5 22.53 -7.82 17.53
N VAL A 6 21.32 -8.33 17.81
CA VAL A 6 20.25 -7.58 18.49
C VAL A 6 20.64 -7.24 19.93
N ASP A 7 21.31 -8.16 20.66
CA ASP A 7 21.89 -7.85 21.99
C ASP A 7 22.88 -6.69 21.90
N GLY A 8 23.73 -6.67 20.87
CA GLY A 8 24.68 -5.58 20.61
C GLY A 8 23.97 -4.25 20.39
N LEU A 9 22.89 -4.25 19.61
CA LEU A 9 22.07 -3.08 19.34
C LEU A 9 21.41 -2.54 20.63
N GLU A 10 20.72 -3.39 21.40
CA GLU A 10 20.09 -2.98 22.66
C GLU A 10 21.11 -2.41 23.67
N ASN A 11 22.30 -3.03 23.74
CA ASN A 11 23.36 -2.54 24.61
C ASN A 11 23.88 -1.16 24.16
N SER A 12 24.03 -0.92 22.86
CA SER A 12 24.45 0.39 22.33
C SER A 12 23.45 1.50 22.66
N ILE A 13 22.15 1.21 22.56
CA ILE A 13 21.06 2.14 22.91
C ILE A 13 21.12 2.45 24.41
N ARG A 14 21.24 1.42 25.26
CA ARG A 14 21.32 1.60 26.72
C ARG A 14 22.53 2.44 27.14
N GLN A 15 23.65 2.32 26.42
CA GLN A 15 24.87 3.07 26.67
C GLN A 15 24.88 4.46 26.02
N GLN A 16 23.88 4.77 25.18
CA GLN A 16 23.81 5.99 24.37
C GLN A 16 25.09 6.20 23.52
N ASP A 17 25.67 5.09 23.04
CA ASP A 17 26.88 5.09 22.22
C ASP A 17 26.47 5.09 20.74
N ARG A 18 26.59 6.25 20.09
CA ARG A 18 26.20 6.46 18.70
C ARG A 18 27.02 5.63 17.73
N ASP A 19 28.34 5.55 17.92
CA ASP A 19 29.19 4.82 17.00
C ASP A 19 28.91 3.32 17.13
N ALA A 20 28.77 2.82 18.35
CA ALA A 20 28.38 1.43 18.58
C ALA A 20 27.00 1.10 18.00
N TYR A 21 26.06 2.05 18.07
CA TYR A 21 24.72 1.92 17.51
C TYR A 21 24.72 1.77 15.99
N GLU A 22 25.46 2.61 15.27
CA GLU A 22 25.57 2.54 13.80
C GLU A 22 26.19 1.21 13.36
N HIS A 23 27.23 0.72 14.06
CA HIS A 23 27.82 -0.59 13.80
C HIS A 23 26.85 -1.75 14.13
N ALA A 24 26.10 -1.64 15.21
CA ALA A 24 25.15 -2.66 15.62
C ALA A 24 23.98 -2.78 14.63
N LEU A 25 23.46 -1.66 14.11
CA LEU A 25 22.44 -1.67 13.05
C LEU A 25 22.91 -2.46 11.82
N ALA A 26 24.13 -2.20 11.35
CA ALA A 26 24.71 -2.92 10.21
C ALA A 26 24.88 -4.42 10.52
N ALA A 27 25.30 -4.77 11.74
CA ALA A 27 25.45 -6.17 12.15
C ALA A 27 24.10 -6.92 12.19
N VAL A 28 23.03 -6.28 12.66
CA VAL A 28 21.68 -6.89 12.63
C VAL A 28 21.22 -7.08 11.18
N TRP A 29 21.42 -6.08 10.32
CA TRP A 29 21.05 -6.16 8.91
C TRP A 29 21.71 -7.36 8.21
N GLU A 30 23.03 -7.49 8.33
CA GLU A 30 23.79 -8.60 7.73
C GLU A 30 23.36 -9.96 8.28
N ALA A 31 23.18 -10.06 9.60
CA ALA A 31 22.75 -11.31 10.22
C ALA A 31 21.33 -11.71 9.77
N ALA A 32 20.43 -10.75 9.54
CA ALA A 32 19.06 -11.00 9.14
C ALA A 32 18.95 -11.65 7.74
N GLN A 33 19.83 -11.30 6.80
CA GLN A 33 19.81 -11.83 5.42
C GLN A 33 19.96 -13.36 5.35
N GLN A 34 20.56 -13.97 6.36
CA GLN A 34 20.81 -15.42 6.43
C GLN A 34 19.98 -16.11 7.51
N SER A 35 19.08 -15.38 8.16
CA SER A 35 18.30 -15.87 9.30
C SER A 35 17.04 -16.59 8.86
N THR A 36 16.57 -17.53 9.68
CA THR A 36 15.30 -18.20 9.43
C THR A 36 14.13 -17.29 9.79
N LYS A 37 12.94 -17.58 9.28
CA LYS A 37 11.72 -16.88 9.71
C LYS A 37 11.53 -16.89 11.23
N ALA A 38 11.85 -18.00 11.91
CA ALA A 38 11.72 -18.09 13.36
C ALA A 38 12.68 -17.13 14.10
N ASP A 39 13.91 -16.99 13.60
CA ASP A 39 14.88 -16.03 14.14
C ASP A 39 14.41 -14.58 13.93
N LEU A 40 13.86 -14.27 12.74
CA LEU A 40 13.32 -12.96 12.41
C LEU A 40 12.09 -12.62 13.27
N ASP A 41 11.17 -13.56 13.44
CA ASP A 41 9.99 -13.43 14.29
C ASP A 41 10.36 -13.22 15.77
N ALA A 42 11.49 -13.79 16.23
CA ALA A 42 12.00 -13.58 17.58
C ALA A 42 12.72 -12.22 17.75
N ALA A 43 13.39 -11.73 16.70
CA ALA A 43 14.12 -10.46 16.71
C ALA A 43 13.19 -9.24 16.61
N LEU A 44 12.13 -9.31 15.79
CA LEU A 44 11.30 -8.13 15.51
C LEU A 44 10.65 -7.47 16.74
N PRO A 45 10.10 -8.20 17.73
CA PRO A 45 9.57 -7.59 18.95
C PRO A 45 10.62 -6.78 19.72
N ARG A 46 11.89 -7.20 19.69
CA ARG A 46 13.01 -6.52 20.35
C ARG A 46 13.36 -5.22 19.63
N ILE A 47 13.38 -5.25 18.31
CA ILE A 47 13.54 -4.05 17.46
C ILE A 47 12.39 -3.06 17.70
N ALA A 48 11.15 -3.54 17.79
CA ALA A 48 9.98 -2.71 18.08
C ALA A 48 10.07 -2.08 19.48
N ALA A 49 10.51 -2.83 20.50
CA ALA A 49 10.72 -2.31 21.84
C ALA A 49 11.79 -1.20 21.86
N ALA A 50 12.95 -1.44 21.23
CA ALA A 50 14.01 -0.46 21.09
C ALA A 50 13.51 0.84 20.41
N LEU A 51 12.68 0.70 19.36
CA LEU A 51 12.09 1.84 18.68
C LEU A 51 11.15 2.67 19.57
N GLY A 52 10.43 2.01 20.48
CA GLY A 52 9.55 2.67 21.45
C GLY A 52 10.27 3.40 22.59
N GLU A 53 11.53 3.07 22.85
CA GLU A 53 12.35 3.71 23.91
C GLU A 53 13.06 4.98 23.43
N MET A 54 13.19 5.18 22.12
CA MET A 54 13.97 6.26 21.52
C MET A 54 13.07 7.39 20.99
N PRO A 55 13.47 8.67 21.17
CA PRO A 55 12.80 9.80 20.51
C PRO A 55 12.85 9.69 18.98
N VAL A 56 11.79 10.10 18.29
CA VAL A 56 11.61 10.01 16.81
C VAL A 56 12.75 10.66 16.03
N ASP A 57 13.38 11.70 16.57
CA ASP A 57 14.51 12.41 15.99
C ASP A 57 15.87 11.73 16.22
N VAL A 58 15.92 10.68 17.05
CA VAL A 58 17.14 9.92 17.40
C VAL A 58 17.14 8.52 16.78
N VAL A 59 15.97 7.97 16.43
CA VAL A 59 15.86 6.57 15.95
C VAL A 59 16.66 6.27 14.67
N GLY A 60 16.97 7.29 13.87
CA GLY A 60 17.75 7.13 12.64
C GLY A 60 17.20 6.04 11.71
N GLN A 61 18.02 5.04 11.41
CA GLN A 61 17.70 3.94 10.48
C GLN A 61 17.01 2.73 11.14
N LEU A 62 16.73 2.75 12.45
CA LEU A 62 16.07 1.64 13.14
C LEU A 62 14.67 1.29 12.60
N PRO A 63 13.80 2.27 12.23
CA PRO A 63 12.52 1.94 11.59
C PRO A 63 12.73 1.18 10.29
N VAL A 64 13.70 1.59 9.46
CA VAL A 64 14.04 0.96 8.17
C VAL A 64 14.50 -0.47 8.39
N LEU A 65 15.37 -0.72 9.37
CA LEU A 65 15.78 -2.07 9.75
C LEU A 65 14.57 -2.93 10.13
N GLY A 66 13.65 -2.41 10.96
CA GLY A 66 12.41 -3.11 11.29
C GLY A 66 11.57 -3.49 10.07
N GLY A 67 11.40 -2.55 9.13
CA GLY A 67 10.72 -2.81 7.85
C GLY A 67 11.41 -3.90 7.03
N ALA A 68 12.74 -3.88 6.94
CA ALA A 68 13.51 -4.87 6.22
C ALA A 68 13.36 -6.29 6.82
N LEU A 69 13.29 -6.42 8.15
CA LEU A 69 13.00 -7.71 8.79
C LEU A 69 11.62 -8.26 8.37
N VAL A 70 10.61 -7.39 8.25
CA VAL A 70 9.28 -7.77 7.74
C VAL A 70 9.36 -8.22 6.28
N GLU A 71 10.11 -7.52 5.44
CA GLU A 71 10.32 -7.92 4.04
C GLU A 71 11.06 -9.26 3.90
N LEU A 72 11.95 -9.58 4.84
CA LEU A 72 12.61 -10.88 4.94
C LEU A 72 11.70 -11.98 5.51
N GLY A 73 10.52 -11.62 6.01
CA GLY A 73 9.47 -12.57 6.39
C GLY A 73 9.09 -12.56 7.87
N ALA A 74 9.57 -11.60 8.66
CA ALA A 74 9.10 -11.42 10.05
C ALA A 74 7.61 -11.06 10.09
N ALA A 75 6.88 -11.54 11.11
CA ALA A 75 5.49 -11.18 11.35
C ALA A 75 5.40 -9.70 11.78
N PRO A 76 4.68 -8.83 11.05
CA PRO A 76 4.77 -7.37 11.25
C PRO A 76 4.14 -6.86 12.54
N GLY A 77 3.24 -7.61 13.17
CA GLY A 77 2.39 -7.17 14.28
C GLY A 77 3.07 -6.35 15.37
N PRO A 78 4.21 -6.79 15.95
CA PRO A 78 4.93 -6.04 16.99
C PRO A 78 5.42 -4.67 16.53
N LEU A 79 5.75 -4.51 15.25
CA LEU A 79 6.32 -3.29 14.69
C LEU A 79 5.25 -2.23 14.36
N VAL A 80 4.04 -2.66 13.98
CA VAL A 80 2.98 -1.79 13.44
C VAL A 80 2.69 -0.57 14.32
N PRO A 81 2.47 -0.67 15.65
CA PRO A 81 2.13 0.49 16.46
C PRO A 81 3.25 1.54 16.46
N MET A 82 4.52 1.11 16.49
CA MET A 82 5.66 2.02 16.55
C MET A 82 5.84 2.78 15.23
N ILE A 83 5.68 2.08 14.10
CA ILE A 83 5.76 2.70 12.77
C ILE A 83 4.62 3.69 12.56
N VAL A 84 3.39 3.34 12.93
CA VAL A 84 2.24 4.24 12.77
C VAL A 84 2.40 5.50 13.64
N ILE A 85 2.79 5.34 14.89
CA ILE A 85 2.96 6.49 15.81
C ILE A 85 4.07 7.40 15.30
N GLY A 86 5.24 6.86 14.97
CA GLY A 86 6.38 7.66 14.49
C GLY A 86 6.12 8.31 13.13
N LEU A 87 5.42 7.62 12.21
CA LEU A 87 5.01 8.21 10.94
C LEU A 87 4.01 9.36 11.13
N ILE A 88 3.01 9.19 12.01
CA ILE A 88 2.04 10.27 12.31
C ILE A 88 2.76 11.50 12.92
N ASP A 89 3.68 11.28 13.87
CA ASP A 89 4.44 12.39 14.47
C ASP A 89 5.29 13.12 13.42
N THR A 90 5.99 12.36 12.58
CA THR A 90 6.82 12.89 11.50
C THR A 90 5.98 13.66 10.47
N LEU A 91 4.85 13.12 10.03
CA LEU A 91 3.93 13.79 9.11
C LEU A 91 3.35 15.08 9.69
N ARG A 92 3.04 15.14 10.99
CA ARG A 92 2.57 16.38 11.63
C ARG A 92 3.63 17.47 11.62
N ARG A 93 4.89 17.12 11.87
CA ARG A 93 6.02 18.05 11.80
C ARG A 93 6.29 18.51 10.37
N VAL A 94 6.19 17.61 9.39
CA VAL A 94 6.23 17.93 7.95
C VAL A 94 5.11 18.91 7.58
N GLY A 95 3.89 18.67 8.07
CA GLY A 95 2.76 19.59 7.91
C GLY A 95 3.06 20.97 8.49
N THR A 96 3.70 21.02 9.66
CA THR A 96 4.14 22.28 10.28
C THR A 96 5.15 23.02 9.39
N LEU A 97 6.12 22.33 8.77
CA LEU A 97 7.02 22.94 7.79
C LEU A 97 6.22 23.57 6.65
N ILE A 98 5.32 22.81 6.03
CA ILE A 98 4.53 23.25 4.88
C ILE A 98 3.69 24.48 5.22
N GLU A 99 3.04 24.48 6.38
CA GLU A 99 2.13 25.54 6.82
C GLU A 99 2.86 26.82 7.22
N THR A 100 4.09 26.70 7.74
CA THR A 100 4.85 27.84 8.30
C THR A 100 5.98 28.32 7.41
N TRP A 101 6.22 27.64 6.28
CA TRP A 101 7.25 28.05 5.32
C TRP A 101 6.98 29.47 4.80
N PRO A 102 7.98 30.38 4.83
CA PRO A 102 7.77 31.77 4.45
C PRO A 102 7.22 31.93 3.01
N HIS A 103 6.14 32.71 2.88
CA HIS A 103 5.55 33.02 1.57
C HIS A 103 6.55 33.69 0.64
N GLY A 104 6.57 33.25 -0.62
CA GLY A 104 7.48 33.77 -1.65
C GLY A 104 8.88 33.15 -1.64
N GLN A 105 9.17 32.23 -0.71
CA GLN A 105 10.36 31.38 -0.77
C GLN A 105 10.00 30.02 -1.35
N GLU A 106 10.88 29.48 -2.18
CA GLU A 106 10.78 28.10 -2.65
C GLU A 106 11.01 27.15 -1.46
N ARG A 107 10.21 26.09 -1.38
CA ARG A 107 10.36 25.07 -0.34
C ARG A 107 11.58 24.20 -0.64
N PRO A 108 12.27 23.68 0.38
CA PRO A 108 13.42 22.82 0.15
C PRO A 108 12.96 21.53 -0.51
N ASN A 109 13.76 21.02 -1.45
CA ASN A 109 13.58 19.65 -1.91
C ASN A 109 14.01 18.70 -0.77
N PHE A 110 13.37 17.55 -0.68
CA PHE A 110 13.57 16.61 0.41
C PHE A 110 14.71 15.61 0.19
N ASP A 111 15.21 15.52 -1.03
CA ASP A 111 16.33 14.67 -1.46
C ASP A 111 17.66 15.44 -1.57
N ASP A 112 17.63 16.77 -1.44
CA ASP A 112 18.80 17.64 -1.52
C ASP A 112 19.46 17.87 -0.14
N ASP A 113 20.77 18.10 -0.13
CA ASP A 113 21.55 18.43 1.07
C ASP A 113 21.37 19.91 1.48
N SER A 114 20.14 20.25 1.85
CA SER A 114 19.71 21.61 2.20
C SER A 114 19.30 21.77 3.68
N TYR A 115 19.65 20.80 4.53
CA TYR A 115 19.20 20.73 5.93
C TYR A 115 19.51 22.00 6.73
N GLU A 116 20.77 22.46 6.72
CA GLU A 116 21.20 23.63 7.50
C GLU A 116 20.50 24.93 7.04
N GLU A 117 20.26 25.05 5.73
CA GLU A 117 19.52 26.18 5.18
C GLU A 117 18.04 26.14 5.61
N THR A 118 17.42 24.96 5.54
CA THR A 118 16.05 24.74 6.02
C THR A 118 15.90 25.09 7.50
N VAL A 119 16.85 24.67 8.35
CA VAL A 119 16.89 25.06 9.76
C VAL A 119 17.03 26.58 9.91
N ARG A 120 17.93 27.21 9.15
CA ARG A 120 18.14 28.67 9.21
C ARG A 120 16.86 29.44 8.86
N VAL A 121 16.13 29.01 7.83
CA VAL A 121 14.85 29.62 7.44
C VAL A 121 13.80 29.41 8.52
N LEU A 122 13.65 28.19 9.03
CA LEU A 122 12.66 27.87 10.08
C LEU A 122 12.96 28.57 11.40
N ALA A 123 14.22 28.78 11.76
CA ALA A 123 14.62 29.53 12.97
C ALA A 123 14.23 31.02 12.91
N GLY A 124 13.83 31.54 11.74
CA GLY A 124 13.23 32.86 11.59
C GLY A 124 11.77 32.94 12.07
N VAL A 125 11.09 31.81 12.21
CA VAL A 125 9.67 31.72 12.58
C VAL A 125 9.39 30.81 13.79
N HIS A 126 10.30 29.89 14.10
CA HIS A 126 10.24 28.95 15.21
C HIS A 126 11.42 29.12 16.17
N SER A 127 11.34 28.48 17.35
CA SER A 127 12.52 28.34 18.21
C SER A 127 13.62 27.55 17.49
N LYS A 128 14.88 27.72 17.90
CA LYS A 128 16.00 26.98 17.28
C LYS A 128 15.81 25.46 17.41
N GLU A 129 15.32 25.00 18.56
CA GLU A 129 15.04 23.59 18.82
C GLU A 129 13.93 23.06 17.89
N ASP A 130 12.79 23.75 17.84
CA ASP A 130 11.68 23.37 16.95
C ASP A 130 12.09 23.40 15.48
N ALA A 131 12.89 24.39 15.06
CA ALA A 131 13.39 24.49 13.70
C ALA A 131 14.20 23.25 13.30
N HIS A 132 15.08 22.75 14.19
CA HIS A 132 15.82 21.52 13.97
C HIS A 132 14.89 20.31 13.88
N THR A 133 13.91 20.18 14.77
CA THR A 133 13.01 19.01 14.79
C THR A 133 12.06 19.00 13.60
N ILE A 134 11.54 20.16 13.17
CA ILE A 134 10.68 20.30 11.99
C ILE A 134 11.48 20.02 10.72
N ALA A 135 12.68 20.61 10.58
CA ALA A 135 13.56 20.32 9.46
C ALA A 135 13.91 18.82 9.41
N PHE A 136 14.28 18.23 10.55
CA PHE A 136 14.64 16.82 10.61
C PHE A 136 13.51 15.93 10.11
N ALA A 137 12.27 16.17 10.54
CA ALA A 137 11.11 15.41 10.08
C ALA A 137 10.90 15.48 8.56
N TRP A 138 11.19 16.62 7.93
CA TRP A 138 11.12 16.77 6.47
C TRP A 138 12.06 15.82 5.74
N TYR A 139 13.33 15.74 6.16
CA TYR A 139 14.31 14.87 5.50
C TYR A 139 14.22 13.41 5.95
N ALA A 140 13.80 13.17 7.19
CA ALA A 140 13.71 11.82 7.77
C ALA A 140 12.40 11.08 7.45
N LEU A 141 11.42 11.72 6.80
CA LEU A 141 10.13 11.10 6.47
C LEU A 141 10.28 9.77 5.71
N GLY A 142 11.25 9.67 4.79
CA GLY A 142 11.53 8.42 4.06
C GLY A 142 11.85 7.23 4.97
N ALA A 143 12.52 7.46 6.11
CA ALA A 143 12.87 6.41 7.07
C ALA A 143 11.63 5.82 7.76
N TRP A 144 10.52 6.55 7.82
CA TRP A 144 9.24 6.09 8.36
C TRP A 144 8.28 5.57 7.27
N THR A 145 8.36 6.14 6.07
CA THR A 145 7.55 5.72 4.92
C THR A 145 7.92 4.30 4.46
N ALA A 146 9.21 3.98 4.34
CA ALA A 146 9.66 2.66 3.89
C ALA A 146 9.14 1.49 4.76
N PRO A 147 9.30 1.48 6.09
CA PRO A 147 8.75 0.42 6.93
C PRO A 147 7.21 0.42 6.97
N ALA A 148 6.56 1.58 6.82
CA ALA A 148 5.10 1.63 6.70
C ALA A 148 4.62 0.92 5.43
N ILE A 149 5.29 1.12 4.29
CA ILE A 149 5.03 0.39 3.05
C ILE A 149 5.22 -1.12 3.25
N ALA A 150 6.29 -1.53 3.93
CA ALA A 150 6.56 -2.94 4.20
C ALA A 150 5.42 -3.61 5.00
N VAL A 151 5.02 -3.02 6.14
CA VAL A 151 3.96 -3.62 6.98
C VAL A 151 2.58 -3.54 6.32
N LEU A 152 2.27 -2.48 5.57
CA LEU A 152 0.96 -2.30 4.91
C LEU A 152 0.73 -3.24 3.73
N GLN A 153 1.73 -3.99 3.27
CA GLN A 153 1.52 -5.04 2.27
C GLN A 153 0.79 -6.28 2.83
N HIS A 154 0.66 -6.37 4.16
CA HIS A 154 -0.06 -7.44 4.84
C HIS A 154 -1.53 -7.05 5.11
N SER A 155 -2.47 -7.93 4.75
CA SER A 155 -3.91 -7.63 4.83
C SER A 155 -4.44 -7.57 6.26
N ASP A 156 -3.90 -8.37 7.17
CA ASP A 156 -4.21 -8.31 8.60
C ASP A 156 -3.77 -6.97 9.22
N VAL A 157 -2.62 -6.45 8.79
CA VAL A 157 -2.15 -5.11 9.19
C VAL A 157 -3.08 -4.03 8.66
N ARG A 158 -3.44 -4.02 7.37
CA ARG A 158 -4.37 -3.02 6.81
C ARG A 158 -5.73 -3.05 7.50
N SER A 159 -6.24 -4.25 7.78
CA SER A 159 -7.54 -4.46 8.43
C SER A 159 -7.57 -3.96 9.89
N ALA A 160 -6.44 -4.07 10.60
CA ALA A 160 -6.32 -3.70 12.02
C ALA A 160 -5.46 -2.44 12.24
N LEU A 161 -5.23 -1.63 11.20
CA LEU A 161 -4.27 -0.53 11.25
C LEU A 161 -4.69 0.52 12.30
N PRO A 162 -3.87 0.75 13.35
CA PRO A 162 -4.19 1.76 14.35
C PRO A 162 -4.20 3.15 13.69
N HIS A 163 -5.09 4.03 14.17
CA HIS A 163 -5.18 5.42 13.71
C HIS A 163 -5.31 5.61 12.19
N ARG A 164 -5.85 4.62 11.45
CA ARG A 164 -5.97 4.64 9.98
C ARG A 164 -6.51 5.96 9.43
N GLY A 165 -7.60 6.49 9.98
CA GLY A 165 -8.20 7.75 9.52
C GLY A 165 -7.25 8.95 9.66
N VAL A 166 -6.54 9.06 10.79
CA VAL A 166 -5.55 10.14 10.99
C VAL A 166 -4.40 10.01 10.01
N LEU A 167 -3.91 8.79 9.78
CA LEU A 167 -2.82 8.56 8.85
C LEU A 167 -3.24 8.86 7.40
N ALA A 168 -4.42 8.42 6.98
CA ALA A 168 -4.97 8.69 5.66
C ALA A 168 -5.16 10.20 5.42
N ASP A 169 -5.70 10.94 6.40
CA ASP A 169 -5.88 12.39 6.30
C ASP A 169 -4.55 13.14 6.16
N LEU A 170 -3.52 12.74 6.92
CA LEU A 170 -2.19 13.35 6.85
C LEU A 170 -1.50 13.03 5.52
N VAL A 171 -1.51 11.77 5.10
CA VAL A 171 -0.92 11.32 3.83
C VAL A 171 -1.63 11.97 2.64
N GLY A 172 -2.96 12.07 2.65
CA GLY A 172 -3.73 12.73 1.59
C GLY A 172 -3.44 14.23 1.48
N ARG A 173 -3.18 14.90 2.60
CA ARG A 173 -2.85 16.34 2.63
C ARG A 173 -1.41 16.63 2.18
N ILE A 174 -0.46 15.78 2.57
CA ILE A 174 0.97 15.99 2.34
C ILE A 174 1.43 15.37 1.02
N GLY A 175 0.83 14.26 0.59
CA GLY A 175 1.22 13.50 -0.62
C GLY A 175 1.35 14.33 -1.89
N PRO A 176 0.44 15.28 -2.21
CA PRO A 176 0.61 16.16 -3.37
C PRO A 176 1.87 17.05 -3.34
N LEU A 177 2.51 17.17 -2.18
CA LEU A 177 3.72 17.97 -1.95
C LEU A 177 4.97 17.09 -1.70
N ARG A 178 4.79 15.77 -1.64
CA ARG A 178 5.80 14.76 -1.29
C ARG A 178 5.58 13.50 -2.14
N GLU A 179 6.26 13.43 -3.28
CA GLU A 179 6.09 12.35 -4.25
C GLU A 179 6.45 10.96 -3.69
N ASP A 180 7.37 10.90 -2.73
CA ASP A 180 7.78 9.67 -2.05
C ASP A 180 6.68 9.07 -1.14
N LEU A 181 5.56 9.78 -0.93
CA LEU A 181 4.37 9.25 -0.24
C LEU A 181 3.38 8.52 -1.15
N GLY A 182 3.59 8.51 -2.48
CA GLY A 182 2.63 7.93 -3.44
C GLY A 182 2.25 6.48 -3.12
N CYS A 183 3.23 5.64 -2.78
CA CYS A 183 2.98 4.24 -2.41
C CYS A 183 2.12 4.10 -1.14
N LEU A 184 2.23 5.02 -0.17
CA LEU A 184 1.41 4.99 1.04
C LEU A 184 -0.04 5.39 0.75
N VAL A 185 -0.25 6.37 -0.13
CA VAL A 185 -1.60 6.72 -0.61
C VAL A 185 -2.27 5.47 -1.19
N ASP A 186 -1.57 4.78 -2.09
CA ASP A 186 -2.11 3.59 -2.75
C ASP A 186 -2.39 2.46 -1.75
N LEU A 187 -1.47 2.15 -0.83
CA LEU A 187 -1.64 1.08 0.16
C LEU A 187 -2.76 1.33 1.16
N LEU A 188 -2.99 2.58 1.57
CA LEU A 188 -4.07 2.94 2.49
C LEU A 188 -5.45 2.81 1.86
N GLU A 189 -5.53 2.87 0.52
CA GLU A 189 -6.75 2.70 -0.27
C GLU A 189 -6.95 1.25 -0.75
N VAL A 190 -5.99 0.34 -0.55
CA VAL A 190 -6.18 -1.07 -0.88
C VAL A 190 -7.34 -1.64 -0.08
N LEU A 191 -8.26 -2.29 -0.79
CA LEU A 191 -9.42 -2.95 -0.22
C LEU A 191 -9.09 -4.40 0.13
N ASP A 192 -9.61 -4.87 1.27
CA ASP A 192 -9.49 -6.25 1.71
C ASP A 192 -10.86 -6.85 2.00
N ASN A 193 -11.10 -8.06 1.49
CA ASN A 193 -12.38 -8.78 1.59
C ASN A 193 -13.60 -7.95 1.15
N GLU A 194 -13.44 -7.12 0.12
CA GLU A 194 -14.49 -6.23 -0.37
C GLU A 194 -15.48 -7.00 -1.25
N PRO A 195 -16.80 -6.89 -0.99
CA PRO A 195 -17.82 -7.51 -1.81
C PRO A 195 -18.03 -6.76 -3.14
N PHE A 196 -17.96 -7.50 -4.24
CA PHE A 196 -18.23 -7.03 -5.58
C PHE A 196 -19.43 -7.74 -6.20
N VAL A 197 -20.19 -7.00 -7.02
CA VAL A 197 -21.14 -7.55 -7.96
C VAL A 197 -20.67 -7.22 -9.37
N VAL A 198 -20.49 -8.25 -10.20
CA VAL A 198 -20.01 -8.08 -11.58
C VAL A 198 -21.06 -8.57 -12.55
N LEU A 199 -21.44 -7.74 -13.52
CA LEU A 199 -22.51 -8.02 -14.48
C LEU A 199 -21.96 -7.99 -15.90
N HIS A 200 -22.10 -9.08 -16.65
CA HIS A 200 -21.74 -9.13 -18.06
C HIS A 200 -22.97 -8.94 -18.94
N ARG A 201 -23.20 -7.68 -19.36
CA ARG A 201 -24.42 -7.25 -20.08
C ARG A 201 -24.72 -8.10 -21.31
N ALA A 202 -23.71 -8.41 -22.12
CA ALA A 202 -23.89 -9.14 -23.38
C ALA A 202 -24.46 -10.55 -23.18
N SER A 203 -24.07 -11.24 -22.11
CA SER A 203 -24.55 -12.59 -21.79
C SER A 203 -25.73 -12.63 -20.80
N GLY A 204 -26.06 -11.50 -20.17
CA GLY A 204 -27.03 -11.45 -19.07
C GLY A 204 -26.61 -12.24 -17.82
N ARG A 205 -25.31 -12.48 -17.64
CA ARG A 205 -24.76 -13.19 -16.46
C ARG A 205 -24.33 -12.18 -15.39
N GLY A 206 -24.39 -12.62 -14.13
CA GLY A 206 -23.90 -11.85 -13.00
C GLY A 206 -23.19 -12.72 -11.97
N TYR A 207 -22.33 -12.10 -11.17
CA TYR A 207 -21.42 -12.77 -10.26
C TYR A 207 -21.33 -12.00 -8.94
N GLU A 208 -21.30 -12.71 -7.83
CA GLU A 208 -20.85 -12.21 -6.54
C GLU A 208 -19.40 -12.64 -6.34
N LEU A 209 -18.55 -11.67 -6.00
CA LEU A 209 -17.11 -11.86 -5.82
C LEU A 209 -16.66 -11.23 -4.50
N THR A 210 -15.57 -11.77 -3.96
CA THR A 210 -14.79 -11.13 -2.90
C THR A 210 -13.42 -10.72 -3.45
N VAL A 211 -13.09 -9.43 -3.34
CA VAL A 211 -11.83 -8.86 -3.83
C VAL A 211 -10.96 -8.43 -2.65
N SER A 212 -9.69 -8.84 -2.65
CA SER A 212 -8.74 -8.48 -1.58
C SER A 212 -7.37 -8.14 -2.17
N GLY A 213 -6.71 -7.12 -1.62
CA GLY A 213 -5.32 -6.85 -1.92
C GLY A 213 -5.04 -6.48 -3.38
N VAL A 214 -5.97 -5.85 -4.09
CA VAL A 214 -5.78 -5.41 -5.49
C VAL A 214 -5.50 -3.91 -5.51
N ALA A 215 -4.32 -3.50 -6.00
CA ALA A 215 -3.86 -2.11 -5.93
C ALA A 215 -4.37 -1.23 -7.07
N GLY A 216 -4.63 -1.81 -8.25
CA GLY A 216 -4.98 -1.05 -9.45
C GLY A 216 -5.97 -1.77 -10.36
N ASN A 217 -6.67 -1.00 -11.19
CA ASN A 217 -7.73 -1.52 -12.04
C ASN A 217 -7.22 -2.38 -13.20
N PHE A 218 -5.99 -2.16 -13.69
CA PHE A 218 -5.35 -3.11 -14.64
C PHE A 218 -5.19 -4.51 -14.04
N GLN A 219 -4.75 -4.59 -12.79
CA GLN A 219 -4.63 -5.85 -12.06
C GLN A 219 -6.00 -6.47 -11.80
N LEU A 220 -6.98 -5.66 -11.39
CA LEU A 220 -8.37 -6.10 -11.21
C LEU A 220 -8.94 -6.72 -12.49
N GLN A 221 -8.72 -6.09 -13.65
CA GLN A 221 -9.19 -6.61 -14.95
C GLN A 221 -8.60 -7.99 -15.27
N THR A 222 -7.30 -8.19 -15.05
CA THR A 222 -6.64 -9.48 -15.26
C THR A 222 -7.26 -10.57 -14.36
N LEU A 223 -7.45 -10.27 -13.07
CA LEU A 223 -7.97 -11.23 -12.10
C LEU A 223 -9.48 -11.50 -12.29
N LEU A 224 -10.27 -10.51 -12.69
CA LEU A 224 -11.68 -10.69 -13.08
C LEU A 224 -11.80 -11.61 -14.29
N ALA A 225 -10.98 -11.40 -15.33
CA ALA A 225 -10.95 -12.28 -16.50
C ALA A 225 -10.60 -13.72 -16.11
N ALA A 226 -9.62 -13.90 -15.23
CA ALA A 226 -9.24 -15.23 -14.72
C ALA A 226 -10.35 -15.92 -13.94
N ALA A 227 -11.14 -15.16 -13.17
CA ALA A 227 -12.25 -15.70 -12.38
C ALA A 227 -13.52 -15.97 -13.20
N LEU A 228 -13.76 -15.21 -14.27
CA LEU A 228 -15.07 -15.16 -14.94
C LEU A 228 -15.10 -15.73 -16.35
N VAL A 229 -13.96 -15.90 -17.02
CA VAL A 229 -13.90 -16.45 -18.39
C VAL A 229 -13.57 -17.93 -18.37
N GLY A 230 -14.41 -18.72 -19.06
CA GLY A 230 -14.26 -20.16 -19.08
C GLY A 230 -15.45 -20.88 -19.72
N PRO A 231 -15.65 -22.17 -19.43
CA PRO A 231 -16.73 -22.95 -20.02
C PRO A 231 -18.11 -22.44 -19.59
N GLU A 232 -18.98 -22.13 -20.56
CA GLU A 232 -20.33 -21.61 -20.29
C GLU A 232 -21.20 -22.52 -19.42
N ARG A 233 -20.97 -23.83 -19.51
CA ARG A 233 -21.63 -24.87 -18.71
C ARG A 233 -21.42 -24.69 -17.20
N ASP A 234 -20.34 -24.01 -16.82
CA ASP A 234 -19.96 -23.77 -15.43
C ASP A 234 -20.48 -22.41 -14.93
N GLY A 235 -21.34 -21.72 -15.70
CA GLY A 235 -21.84 -20.40 -15.31
C GLY A 235 -20.94 -19.24 -15.75
N LEU A 236 -19.82 -19.51 -16.44
CA LEU A 236 -18.82 -18.52 -16.84
C LEU A 236 -19.10 -17.84 -18.20
N ILE A 237 -18.37 -16.76 -18.47
CA ILE A 237 -18.40 -16.02 -19.73
C ILE A 237 -17.61 -16.81 -20.78
N ALA A 238 -18.22 -17.07 -21.94
CA ALA A 238 -17.56 -17.72 -23.06
C ALA A 238 -16.35 -16.90 -23.54
N GLY A 239 -15.19 -17.55 -23.67
CA GLY A 239 -13.99 -16.91 -24.18
C GLY A 239 -12.74 -17.74 -23.91
N THR A 240 -11.59 -17.21 -24.31
CA THR A 240 -10.29 -17.77 -23.96
C THR A 240 -9.85 -17.17 -22.63
N PRO A 241 -9.63 -17.98 -21.57
CA PRO A 241 -9.09 -17.49 -20.31
C PRO A 241 -7.73 -16.77 -20.50
N PRO A 242 -7.36 -15.83 -19.62
CA PRO A 242 -6.04 -15.20 -19.68
C PRO A 242 -4.92 -16.24 -19.51
N ASP A 243 -3.73 -15.92 -20.03
CA ASP A 243 -2.55 -16.77 -19.85
C ASP A 243 -2.27 -16.97 -18.35
N PRO A 244 -2.09 -18.21 -17.86
CA PRO A 244 -1.77 -18.49 -16.46
C PRO A 244 -0.58 -17.70 -15.91
N VAL A 245 0.40 -17.34 -16.76
CA VAL A 245 1.56 -16.52 -16.34
C VAL A 245 1.13 -15.10 -15.99
N TRP A 246 0.19 -14.51 -16.74
CA TRP A 246 -0.36 -13.18 -16.40
C TRP A 246 -1.13 -13.21 -15.08
N VAL A 247 -1.88 -14.29 -14.83
CA VAL A 247 -2.62 -14.48 -13.58
C VAL A 247 -1.67 -14.64 -12.41
N ALA A 248 -0.61 -15.44 -12.55
CA ALA A 248 0.42 -15.61 -11.54
C ALA A 248 1.12 -14.28 -11.22
N ALA A 249 1.53 -13.50 -12.23
CA ALA A 249 2.15 -12.20 -12.04
C ALA A 249 1.22 -11.20 -11.31
N ALA A 250 -0.08 -11.23 -11.63
CA ALA A 250 -1.10 -10.39 -11.00
C ALA A 250 -1.49 -10.84 -9.58
N SER A 251 -1.07 -12.03 -9.13
CA SER A 251 -1.39 -12.60 -7.82
C SER A 251 -0.12 -12.83 -7.00
N ASP A 252 0.47 -14.02 -7.04
CA ASP A 252 1.52 -14.46 -6.11
C ASP A 252 2.84 -14.89 -6.76
N GLY A 253 2.89 -15.04 -8.09
CA GLY A 253 4.07 -15.40 -8.87
C GLY A 253 5.04 -14.23 -9.05
N ASP A 254 6.15 -14.44 -9.75
CA ASP A 254 7.06 -13.33 -10.08
C ASP A 254 6.38 -12.34 -11.05
N PRO A 255 6.60 -11.02 -10.90
CA PRO A 255 6.07 -10.03 -11.84
C PRO A 255 6.83 -10.12 -13.18
N VAL A 256 6.38 -11.02 -14.07
CA VAL A 256 6.90 -11.31 -15.42
C VAL A 256 5.71 -11.77 -16.29
N PRO A 257 5.59 -11.46 -17.61
CA PRO A 257 6.69 -11.29 -18.56
C PRO A 257 6.60 -10.13 -19.57
N HIS A 258 7.59 -10.12 -20.48
CA HIS A 258 7.95 -9.11 -21.48
C HIS A 258 6.89 -8.72 -22.51
N ASP A 259 5.77 -9.46 -22.59
CA ASP A 259 4.67 -9.19 -23.51
C ASP A 259 3.43 -8.77 -22.70
N GLY A 260 2.83 -7.62 -23.06
CA GLY A 260 1.72 -7.05 -22.31
C GLY A 260 0.49 -7.96 -22.24
N VAL A 261 -0.25 -7.87 -21.12
CA VAL A 261 -1.58 -8.47 -20.94
C VAL A 261 -2.53 -7.85 -21.94
N SER A 262 -3.31 -8.67 -22.64
CA SER A 262 -4.40 -8.18 -23.49
C SER A 262 -5.70 -8.13 -22.70
N GLY A 263 -6.38 -6.98 -22.73
CA GLY A 263 -7.68 -6.84 -22.09
C GLY A 263 -8.75 -7.75 -22.71
N GLN A 264 -9.73 -8.13 -21.90
CA GLN A 264 -10.88 -8.93 -22.36
C GLN A 264 -12.20 -8.17 -22.34
N PHE A 265 -12.34 -7.19 -21.43
CA PHE A 265 -13.55 -6.40 -21.26
C PHE A 265 -13.21 -4.93 -20.97
N ASN A 266 -14.18 -4.05 -21.22
CA ASN A 266 -14.21 -2.73 -20.62
C ASN A 266 -14.95 -2.78 -19.28
N LEU A 267 -14.46 -2.05 -18.28
CA LEU A 267 -15.10 -1.92 -16.98
C LEU A 267 -15.87 -0.61 -16.91
N VAL A 268 -17.13 -0.68 -16.49
CA VAL A 268 -18.02 0.46 -16.32
C VAL A 268 -18.64 0.38 -14.92
N ASP A 269 -18.78 1.50 -14.23
CA ASP A 269 -19.41 1.54 -12.90
C ASP A 269 -20.93 1.58 -12.98
N HIS A 270 -21.59 1.54 -11.83
CA HIS A 270 -23.06 1.55 -11.76
C HIS A 270 -23.71 2.85 -12.29
N ALA A 271 -22.95 3.94 -12.42
CA ALA A 271 -23.41 5.21 -12.98
C ALA A 271 -23.18 5.29 -14.50
N GLY A 272 -22.55 4.29 -15.11
CA GLY A 272 -22.24 4.27 -16.54
C GLY A 272 -20.91 4.94 -16.88
N SER A 273 -20.11 5.33 -15.88
CA SER A 273 -18.78 5.92 -16.09
C SER A 273 -17.73 4.84 -16.31
N TRP A 274 -16.71 5.14 -17.11
CA TRP A 274 -15.60 4.24 -17.32
C TRP A 274 -14.77 4.09 -16.05
N ILE A 275 -14.48 2.84 -15.69
CA ILE A 275 -13.49 2.52 -14.67
C ILE A 275 -12.14 2.43 -15.37
N TRP A 276 -11.36 3.51 -15.26
CA TRP A 276 -10.04 3.64 -15.87
C TRP A 276 -9.01 2.69 -15.25
N GLY A 277 -8.10 2.17 -16.08
CA GLY A 277 -7.08 1.20 -15.64
C GLY A 277 -6.05 1.81 -14.69
N GLU A 278 -5.80 3.11 -14.85
CA GLU A 278 -4.94 3.95 -14.03
C GLU A 278 -5.54 4.24 -12.64
N GLY A 279 -6.84 4.00 -12.46
CA GLY A 279 -7.51 4.14 -11.17
C GLY A 279 -7.34 2.93 -10.27
N ARG A 280 -7.95 3.02 -9.09
CA ARG A 280 -7.93 1.99 -8.05
C ARG A 280 -9.30 1.32 -7.89
N PRO A 281 -9.36 0.09 -7.38
CA PRO A 281 -10.63 -0.52 -7.00
C PRO A 281 -11.43 0.32 -5.99
N ALA A 282 -10.73 1.07 -5.12
CA ALA A 282 -11.32 1.99 -4.15
C ALA A 282 -12.10 3.15 -4.77
N ASP A 283 -11.81 3.52 -6.01
CA ASP A 283 -12.49 4.60 -6.72
C ASP A 283 -13.85 4.17 -7.28
N ILE A 284 -14.13 2.85 -7.35
CA ILE A 284 -15.38 2.31 -7.92
C ILE A 284 -16.55 2.59 -6.96
N PRO A 285 -17.56 3.39 -7.34
CA PRO A 285 -18.64 3.75 -6.43
C PRO A 285 -19.39 2.54 -5.84
N VAL A 286 -19.82 2.68 -4.59
CA VAL A 286 -20.56 1.65 -3.85
C VAL A 286 -22.07 1.85 -4.06
N LEU A 287 -22.76 0.77 -4.43
CA LEU A 287 -24.22 0.69 -4.51
C LEU A 287 -24.71 -0.46 -3.61
N ASP A 288 -25.64 -0.16 -2.70
CA ASP A 288 -26.19 -1.12 -1.72
C ASP A 288 -25.11 -1.89 -0.93
N GLY A 289 -24.04 -1.19 -0.55
CA GLY A 289 -22.92 -1.75 0.23
C GLY A 289 -21.97 -2.65 -0.57
N ARG A 290 -22.06 -2.64 -1.91
CA ARG A 290 -21.20 -3.42 -2.80
C ARG A 290 -20.64 -2.56 -3.92
N ARG A 291 -19.45 -2.92 -4.42
CA ARG A 291 -18.92 -2.30 -5.66
C ARG A 291 -19.51 -3.03 -6.85
N VAL A 292 -20.18 -2.28 -7.72
CA VAL A 292 -20.88 -2.86 -8.88
C VAL A 292 -20.12 -2.51 -10.14
N VAL A 293 -19.67 -3.55 -10.85
CA VAL A 293 -18.88 -3.44 -12.09
C VAL A 293 -19.63 -4.08 -13.24
N LEU A 294 -19.72 -3.37 -14.35
CA LEU A 294 -20.31 -3.85 -15.59
C LEU A 294 -19.19 -4.18 -16.58
N LEU A 295 -19.25 -5.39 -17.12
CA LEU A 295 -18.35 -5.85 -18.16
C LEU A 295 -19.01 -5.58 -19.51
N GLU A 296 -18.33 -4.76 -20.32
CA GLU A 296 -18.73 -4.42 -21.68
C GLU A 296 -17.69 -4.89 -22.71
N PRO A 297 -18.07 -5.03 -23.99
CA PRO A 297 -17.10 -5.24 -25.06
C PRO A 297 -16.03 -4.15 -25.06
N LEU A 298 -14.79 -4.53 -25.38
CA LEU A 298 -13.71 -3.55 -25.53
C LEU A 298 -14.04 -2.58 -26.67
N PRO A 299 -13.99 -1.26 -26.44
CA PRO A 299 -14.18 -0.27 -27.50
C PRO A 299 -13.00 -0.27 -28.50
N TYR A 300 -11.82 -0.73 -28.06
CA TYR A 300 -10.60 -0.89 -28.86
C TYR A 300 -9.64 -1.88 -28.13
N PRO A 301 -8.70 -2.52 -28.84
CA PRO A 301 -7.69 -3.37 -28.21
C PRO A 301 -6.85 -2.58 -27.20
N ARG A 302 -6.66 -3.13 -25.99
CA ARG A 302 -5.84 -2.54 -24.93
C ARG A 302 -4.85 -3.56 -24.41
N THR A 303 -3.65 -3.08 -24.10
CA THR A 303 -2.61 -3.87 -23.43
C THR A 303 -2.00 -3.11 -22.25
N TRP A 304 -1.51 -3.84 -21.27
CA TRP A 304 -0.79 -3.29 -20.11
C TRP A 304 0.26 -4.26 -19.60
N ASN A 305 1.17 -3.78 -18.74
CA ASN A 305 2.18 -4.65 -18.13
C ASN A 305 1.51 -5.61 -17.13
N PRO A 306 1.79 -6.92 -17.19
CA PRO A 306 1.37 -7.85 -16.15
C PRO A 306 2.10 -7.53 -14.85
N GLY A 307 1.44 -7.81 -13.72
CA GLY A 307 2.08 -7.73 -12.42
C GLY A 307 1.22 -7.09 -11.35
N ARG A 308 1.88 -6.86 -10.21
CA ARG A 308 1.34 -6.17 -9.05
C ARG A 308 2.27 -5.03 -8.68
N LEU A 309 1.68 -3.93 -8.21
CA LEU A 309 2.44 -2.77 -7.73
C LEU A 309 3.27 -3.11 -6.48
N PHE A 310 2.72 -3.96 -5.60
CA PHE A 310 3.32 -4.31 -4.31
C PHE A 310 3.67 -5.81 -4.25
N GLY A 311 4.98 -6.12 -4.32
CA GLY A 311 5.47 -7.48 -4.53
C GLY A 311 5.15 -8.49 -3.42
N ARG A 312 4.99 -8.02 -2.17
CA ARG A 312 4.67 -8.87 -1.01
C ARG A 312 3.18 -9.03 -0.76
N MET A 313 2.35 -8.19 -1.38
CA MET A 313 0.90 -8.36 -1.30
C MET A 313 0.46 -9.66 -1.99
N ARG A 314 -0.66 -10.22 -1.55
CA ARG A 314 -1.31 -11.41 -2.13
C ARG A 314 -2.73 -11.04 -2.59
N PRO A 315 -2.86 -10.44 -3.79
CA PRO A 315 -4.13 -10.08 -4.41
C PRO A 315 -4.98 -11.31 -4.72
N SER A 316 -6.29 -11.20 -4.55
CA SER A 316 -7.25 -12.24 -4.91
C SER A 316 -8.57 -11.67 -5.42
N VAL A 317 -9.16 -12.35 -6.40
CA VAL A 317 -10.57 -12.19 -6.80
C VAL A 317 -11.19 -13.57 -6.71
N GLN A 318 -12.02 -13.78 -5.70
CA GLN A 318 -12.70 -15.04 -5.44
C GLN A 318 -14.13 -14.99 -5.98
N LEU A 319 -14.51 -15.96 -6.81
CA LEU A 319 -15.90 -16.15 -7.21
C LEU A 319 -16.67 -16.85 -6.09
N ASP A 320 -17.57 -16.13 -5.44
CA ASP A 320 -18.38 -16.65 -4.36
C ASP A 320 -19.61 -17.39 -4.90
N ARG A 321 -20.27 -16.80 -5.90
CA ARG A 321 -21.49 -17.36 -6.50
C ARG A 321 -21.79 -16.77 -7.87
N VAL A 322 -22.33 -17.60 -8.77
CA VAL A 322 -22.99 -17.14 -10.01
C VAL A 322 -24.43 -16.73 -9.68
N LEU A 323 -24.81 -15.51 -10.03
CA LEU A 323 -26.14 -14.97 -9.73
C LEU A 323 -27.23 -15.62 -10.61
N PRO A 324 -28.37 -16.01 -10.03
CA PRO A 324 -29.58 -16.35 -10.77
C PRO A 324 -30.05 -15.19 -11.66
N SER A 325 -30.67 -15.51 -12.80
CA SER A 325 -31.14 -14.51 -13.76
C SER A 325 -32.11 -13.47 -13.19
N VAL A 326 -32.92 -13.85 -12.20
CA VAL A 326 -33.81 -12.92 -11.48
C VAL A 326 -33.03 -11.87 -10.69
N GLU A 327 -31.96 -12.27 -10.00
CA GLU A 327 -31.11 -11.33 -9.26
C GLU A 327 -30.34 -10.42 -10.22
N VAL A 328 -29.90 -10.94 -11.37
CA VAL A 328 -29.29 -10.12 -12.43
C VAL A 328 -30.27 -9.09 -12.96
N ALA A 329 -31.52 -9.47 -13.23
CA ALA A 329 -32.55 -8.55 -13.71
C ALA A 329 -32.87 -7.46 -12.67
N ASP A 330 -32.90 -7.81 -11.38
CA ASP A 330 -33.08 -6.85 -10.30
C ASP A 330 -31.94 -5.84 -10.24
N TRP A 331 -30.68 -6.30 -10.34
CA TRP A 331 -29.52 -5.41 -10.42
C TRP A 331 -29.60 -4.48 -11.63
N LEU A 332 -29.84 -5.01 -12.83
CA LEU A 332 -29.94 -4.21 -14.05
C LEU A 332 -31.06 -3.17 -13.98
N THR A 333 -32.18 -3.49 -13.30
CA THR A 333 -33.28 -2.54 -13.07
C THR A 333 -32.84 -1.37 -12.20
N ARG A 334 -32.12 -1.63 -11.10
CA ARG A 334 -31.58 -0.57 -10.22
C ARG A 334 -30.63 0.37 -10.96
N LEU A 335 -29.78 -0.18 -11.83
CA LEU A 335 -28.88 0.61 -12.67
C LEU A 335 -29.63 1.50 -13.66
N GLY A 336 -30.69 0.98 -14.28
CA GLY A 336 -31.53 1.75 -15.21
C GLY A 336 -32.33 2.89 -14.55
N THR A 337 -32.61 2.80 -13.25
CA THR A 337 -33.28 3.88 -12.49
C THR A 337 -32.35 5.01 -12.06
N LEU A 338 -31.03 4.78 -11.99
CA LEU A 338 -30.04 5.79 -11.59
C LEU A 338 -29.51 6.62 -12.77
N GLY A 339 -29.75 6.16 -14.00
CA GLY A 339 -29.35 6.84 -15.25
C GLY A 339 -30.43 7.78 -15.85
N ARG A 340 -31.42 8.22 -15.05
CA ARG A 340 -32.44 9.22 -15.43
C ARG A 340 -32.40 10.43 -14.51
#